data_AF-A0A7L2M9W4-F1
#
_entry.id   AF-A0A7L2M9W4-F1
#
_cell.length_a   1.000
_cell.length_b   1.000
_cell.length_c   1.000
_cell.angle_alpha   90.00
_cell.angle_beta   90.00
_cell.angle_gamma   90.00
#
_symmetry.space_group_name_H-M   'P 1'
#
loop_
_entity.id
_entity.type
_entity.pdbx_description
1 polymer ?
#
loop_
_entity_poly.entity_id
_entity_poly.type
_entity_poly.pdbx_seq_one_letter_code
_entity_poly.pdbx_strand_id
1 'polypeptide(L)'
;QAPLSEVLQEFERIQREQREANGCTERREWWERRSRLDLRMQNLIQSLDQEVLGCWRGLLLPRDPGNSPLDEQKLSQLLQELQECGWDNP
;
A
#
# COMPACT_ATOMS: atom_id res chain seq x y z
N GLN A 1 -7.61 1.62 -11.57
CA GLN A 1 -8.14 1.02 -10.33
C GLN A 1 -8.33 -0.47 -10.53
N ALA A 2 -7.35 -1.27 -10.11
CA ALA A 2 -7.53 -2.71 -9.98
C ALA A 2 -8.45 -2.98 -8.77
N PRO A 3 -9.50 -3.81 -8.91
CA PRO A 3 -10.35 -4.15 -7.77
C PRO A 3 -9.55 -4.93 -6.72
N LEU A 4 -9.83 -4.67 -5.43
CA LEU A 4 -9.15 -5.32 -4.30
C LEU A 4 -9.15 -6.85 -4.41
N SER A 5 -10.22 -7.44 -4.95
CA SER A 5 -10.32 -8.88 -5.17
C SER A 5 -9.22 -9.43 -6.07
N GLU A 6 -8.82 -8.71 -7.12
CA GLU A 6 -7.74 -9.12 -8.03
C GLU A 6 -6.37 -9.06 -7.34
N VAL A 7 -6.13 -8.01 -6.56
CA VAL A 7 -4.90 -7.85 -5.77
C VAL A 7 -4.78 -8.99 -4.74
N LEU A 8 -5.87 -9.34 -4.06
CA LEU A 8 -5.88 -10.44 -3.10
C LEU A 8 -5.69 -11.81 -3.78
N GLN A 9 -6.29 -12.04 -4.95
CA GLN A 9 -6.09 -13.28 -5.71
C GLN A 9 -4.63 -13.45 -6.17
N GLU A 10 -3.98 -12.37 -6.63
CA GLU A 10 -2.57 -12.42 -7.00
C GLU A 10 -1.67 -12.65 -5.77
N PHE A 11 -1.99 -12.05 -4.62
CA PHE A 11 -1.32 -12.34 -3.35
C PHE A 11 -1.38 -13.83 -2.98
N GLU A 12 -2.58 -14.43 -3.03
CA GLU A 12 -2.74 -15.85 -2.75
C GLU A 12 -1.95 -16.73 -3.72
N ARG A 13 -1.91 -16.35 -4.99
CA ARG A 13 -1.13 -17.06 -6.01
C ARG A 13 0.37 -16.98 -5.72
N ILE A 14 0.90 -15.81 -5.36
CA ILE A 14 2.30 -15.64 -4.93
C ILE A 14 2.60 -16.52 -3.71
N GLN A 15 1.69 -16.58 -2.73
CA GLN A 15 1.88 -17.44 -1.55
C GLN A 15 1.93 -18.92 -1.89
N ARG A 16 1.05 -19.40 -2.80
CA ARG A 16 1.07 -20.79 -3.27
C ARG A 16 2.37 -21.11 -4.00
N GLU A 17 2.75 -20.30 -4.98
CA GLU A 17 3.98 -20.49 -5.75
C GLU A 17 5.24 -20.39 -4.87
N GLN A 18 5.23 -19.58 -3.80
CA GLN A 18 6.33 -19.54 -2.81
C GLN A 18 6.46 -20.86 -2.05
N ARG A 19 5.35 -21.49 -1.66
CA ARG A 19 5.38 -22.81 -0.98
C ARG A 19 5.97 -23.88 -1.90
N GLU A 20 5.62 -23.84 -3.18
CA GLU A 20 6.17 -24.75 -4.20
C GLU A 20 7.67 -24.50 -4.43
N ALA A 21 8.09 -23.24 -4.52
CA ALA A 21 9.50 -22.87 -4.67
C ALA A 21 10.35 -23.34 -3.49
N ASN A 22 9.82 -23.36 -2.27
CA ASN A 22 10.53 -23.86 -1.09
C ASN A 22 10.86 -25.37 -1.16
N GLY A 23 10.13 -26.14 -1.97
CA GLY A 23 10.41 -27.55 -2.22
C GLY A 23 11.43 -27.81 -3.33
N CYS A 24 11.87 -26.78 -4.06
CA CYS A 24 12.82 -26.92 -5.15
C CYS A 24 14.26 -27.07 -4.60
N THR A 25 14.94 -28.15 -4.97
CA THR A 25 16.32 -28.44 -4.54
C THR A 25 17.37 -27.99 -5.57
N GLU A 26 16.95 -27.64 -6.79
CA GLU A 26 17.83 -27.20 -7.87
C GLU A 26 18.14 -25.72 -7.68
N ARG A 27 19.43 -25.40 -7.44
CA ARG A 27 19.84 -24.08 -6.95
C ARG A 27 19.49 -22.95 -7.92
N ARG A 28 19.66 -23.16 -9.23
CA ARG A 28 19.42 -22.11 -10.22
C ARG A 28 17.93 -21.86 -10.38
N GLU A 29 17.16 -22.92 -10.57
CA GLU A 29 15.70 -22.83 -10.65
C GLU A 29 15.09 -22.25 -9.36
N TRP A 30 15.62 -22.61 -8.19
CA TRP A 30 15.17 -22.04 -6.91
C TRP A 30 15.37 -20.51 -6.88
N TRP A 31 16.55 -20.02 -7.24
CA TRP A 31 16.84 -18.59 -7.31
C TRP A 31 15.99 -17.87 -8.34
N GLU A 32 15.88 -18.39 -9.56
CA GLU A 32 15.06 -17.79 -10.62
C GLU A 32 13.58 -17.70 -10.21
N ARG A 33 13.03 -18.76 -9.61
CA ARG A 33 11.65 -18.76 -9.10
C ARG A 33 11.47 -17.76 -7.97
N ARG A 34 12.40 -17.70 -7.01
CA ARG A 34 12.35 -16.78 -5.86
C ARG A 34 12.43 -15.32 -6.30
N SER A 35 13.34 -14.98 -7.22
CA SER A 35 13.49 -13.63 -7.76
C SER A 35 12.24 -13.18 -8.53
N ARG A 36 11.61 -14.06 -9.30
CA ARG A 36 10.35 -13.74 -9.97
C ARG A 36 9.20 -13.49 -8.99
N LEU A 37 9.13 -14.27 -7.91
CA LEU A 37 8.14 -14.06 -6.85
C LEU A 37 8.35 -12.73 -6.13
N ASP A 38 9.61 -12.37 -5.86
CA ASP A 38 9.97 -11.11 -5.21
C ASP A 38 9.54 -9.90 -6.05
N LEU A 39 9.84 -9.91 -7.35
CA LEU A 39 9.40 -8.86 -8.28
C LEU A 39 7.87 -8.72 -8.33
N ARG A 40 7.15 -9.84 -8.36
CA ARG A 40 5.68 -9.83 -8.35
C ARG A 40 5.13 -9.29 -7.05
N MET A 41 5.72 -9.65 -5.90
CA MET A 41 5.33 -9.10 -4.61
C MET A 41 5.57 -7.59 -4.54
N GLN A 42 6.71 -7.12 -5.05
CA GLN A 42 7.01 -5.69 -5.11
C GLN A 42 5.95 -4.92 -5.93
N ASN A 43 5.64 -5.42 -7.14
CA ASN A 43 4.62 -4.81 -8.00
C ASN A 43 3.23 -4.85 -7.35
N LEU A 44 2.91 -5.92 -6.64
CA LEU A 44 1.65 -6.06 -5.91
C LEU A 44 1.53 -5.03 -4.79
N ILE A 45 2.59 -4.85 -3.99
CA ILE A 45 2.63 -3.84 -2.91
C ILE A 45 2.46 -2.44 -3.50
N GLN A 46 3.17 -2.14 -4.59
CA GLN A 46 3.04 -0.86 -5.28
C GLN A 46 1.61 -0.62 -5.80
N SER A 47 0.97 -1.64 -6.33
CA SER A 47 -0.43 -1.56 -6.80
C SER A 47 -1.39 -1.33 -5.64
N LEU A 48 -1.20 -2.04 -4.52
CA LEU A 48 -2.01 -1.85 -3.31
C LEU A 48 -1.84 -0.44 -2.74
N ASP A 49 -0.62 0.08 -2.77
CA ASP A 49 -0.30 1.43 -2.31
C ASP A 49 -0.95 2.52 -3.18
N GLN A 50 -0.82 2.42 -4.51
CA GLN A 50 -1.27 3.45 -5.43
C GLN A 50 -2.76 3.37 -5.77
N GLU A 51 -3.28 2.17 -6.02
CA GLU A 51 -4.62 1.96 -6.58
C GLU A 51 -5.68 1.65 -5.53
N VAL A 52 -5.30 1.00 -4.41
CA VAL A 52 -6.24 0.60 -3.35
C VAL A 52 -6.22 1.58 -2.20
N LEU A 53 -5.04 1.83 -1.61
CA LEU A 53 -4.90 2.77 -0.51
C LEU A 53 -4.97 4.20 -1.00
N GLY A 54 -4.20 4.56 -2.04
CA GLY A 54 -4.20 5.90 -2.62
C GLY A 54 -4.02 6.98 -1.53
N CYS A 55 -5.04 7.82 -1.35
CA CYS A 55 -5.04 8.88 -0.32
C CYS A 55 -5.09 8.34 1.12
N TRP A 56 -5.57 7.12 1.33
CA TRP A 56 -5.69 6.49 2.65
C TRP A 56 -4.36 5.93 3.19
N ARG A 57 -3.31 5.86 2.37
CA ARG A 57 -1.97 5.42 2.82
C ARG A 57 -1.48 6.20 4.05
N GLY A 58 -1.84 7.49 4.14
CA GLY A 58 -1.49 8.35 5.27
C GLY A 58 -2.00 7.85 6.62
N LEU A 59 -3.09 7.06 6.66
CA LEU A 59 -3.59 6.47 7.90
C LEU A 59 -2.70 5.35 8.46
N LEU A 60 -1.88 4.72 7.61
CA LEU A 60 -0.96 3.67 8.03
C LEU A 60 0.36 4.24 8.57
N LEU A 61 0.59 5.55 8.40
CA LEU A 61 1.77 6.20 8.93
C LEU A 61 1.64 6.39 10.45
N PRO A 62 2.73 6.23 11.21
CA PRO A 62 2.74 6.58 12.63
C PRO A 62 2.26 8.02 12.82
N ARG A 63 1.29 8.22 13.70
CA ARG A 63 0.83 9.56 14.07
C ARG A 63 1.87 10.21 14.97
N ASP A 64 2.87 10.81 14.35
CA ASP A 64 3.85 11.62 15.05
C ASP A 64 3.28 13.04 15.23
N PRO A 65 2.99 13.47 16.46
CA PRO A 65 2.49 14.83 16.72
C PRO A 65 3.47 15.92 16.29
N GLY A 66 4.76 15.60 16.03
CA GLY A 66 5.74 16.53 15.48
C GLY A 66 5.94 16.45 13.95
N ASN A 67 5.36 15.47 13.26
CA ASN A 67 5.46 15.28 11.80
C ASN A 67 4.06 15.21 11.16
N SER A 68 3.21 16.20 11.45
CA SER A 68 2.05 16.44 10.61
C SER A 68 2.54 16.76 9.19
N PRO A 69 2.14 16.01 8.15
CA PRO A 69 2.53 16.30 6.76
C PRO A 69 1.89 17.59 6.23
N LEU A 70 0.93 18.15 6.97
CA LEU A 70 0.36 19.45 6.73
C LEU A 70 1.05 20.46 7.64
N ASP A 71 1.73 21.44 7.04
CA ASP A 71 2.13 22.65 7.73
C ASP A 71 0.92 23.20 8.51
N GLU A 72 1.11 23.54 9.78
CA GLU A 72 0.03 24.03 10.66
C GLU A 72 -0.75 25.20 10.03
N GLN A 73 -0.06 26.02 9.24
CA GLN A 73 -0.62 27.13 8.49
C GLN A 73 -1.58 26.67 7.39
N LYS A 74 -1.23 25.60 6.65
CA LYS A 74 -2.04 24.99 5.60
C LYS A 74 -3.28 24.31 6.19
N LEU A 75 -3.10 23.63 7.33
CA LEU A 75 -4.20 23.03 8.08
C LEU A 75 -5.19 24.09 8.56
N SER A 76 -4.69 25.19 9.12
CA SER A 76 -5.52 26.31 9.59
C SER A 76 -6.32 26.96 8.46
N GLN A 77 -5.70 27.14 7.28
CA GLN A 77 -6.37 27.68 6.10
C GLN A 77 -7.50 26.76 5.62
N LEU A 78 -7.25 25.46 5.52
CA LEU A 78 -8.26 24.48 5.11
C LEU A 78 -9.41 24.38 6.11
N LEU A 79 -9.12 24.44 7.41
CA LEU A 79 -10.15 24.45 8.45
C LEU A 79 -11.03 25.70 8.35
N GLN A 80 -10.45 26.87 8.06
CA GLN A 80 -11.21 28.10 7.85
C GLN A 80 -12.12 28.01 6.62
N GLU A 81 -11.61 27.53 5.48
CA GLU A 81 -12.39 27.34 4.25
C GLU A 81 -13.57 26.36 4.47
N LEU A 82 -13.37 25.30 5.26
CA LEU A 82 -14.44 24.38 5.65
C LEU A 82 -15.48 25.05 6.54
N GLN A 83 -15.04 25.88 7.48
CA GLN A 83 -15.94 26.63 8.37
C GLN A 83 -16.78 27.65 7.60
N GLU A 84 -16.21 28.33 6.61
CA GLU A 84 -16.92 29.22 5.68
C GLU A 84 -17.97 28.47 4.84
N CYS A 85 -17.76 27.18 4.59
CA CYS A 85 -18.70 26.29 3.93
C CYS A 85 -19.78 25.71 4.88
N GLY A 86 -19.85 26.17 6.13
CA GLY A 86 -20.85 25.74 7.12
C GLY A 86 -20.51 24.42 7.82
N TRP A 87 -19.25 23.99 7.76
CA TRP A 87 -18.77 22.82 8.48
C TRP A 87 -18.42 23.21 9.93
N ASP A 88 -19.44 23.37 10.77
CA ASP A 88 -19.34 23.80 12.17
C ASP A 88 -18.92 22.69 13.16
N ASN A 89 -17.98 21.81 12.77
CA ASN A 89 -17.42 20.65 13.52
C ASN A 89 -18.19 19.30 13.29
N PRO A 90 -17.52 18.14 13.20
CA PRO A 90 -18.18 16.81 13.14
C PRO A 90 -18.76 16.34 14.47
#